data_AF-A0AAW6AWF8-F1
#
_entry.id   AF-A0AAW6AWF8-F1
#
_cell.length_a   1.000
_cell.length_b   1.000
_cell.length_c   1.000
_cell.angle_alpha   90.00
_cell.angle_beta   90.00
_cell.angle_gamma   90.00
#
_symmetry.space_group_name_H-M   'P 1'
#
loop_
_entity.id
_entity.type
_entity.pdbx_description
1 polymer ?
#
loop_
_entity_poly.entity_id
_entity_poly.type
_entity_poly.pdbx_seq_one_letter_code
_entity_poly.pdbx_strand_id
1 'polypeptide(L)'
;MRKSEFLQELKEALQGEVSGGVLQENLRYYDNYITQETAAGRREEDVIDEIGSPRLIARTIIDSSEAAGDVPEQGSGYYENQGSGYGQQETGSSGSFRYFNLNKWYWKLLLLVIVVFFMVTVITVIGGIFALLMRFAGPIILIWLIYTFIKGMRR
;
A
#
# COMPACT_ATOMS: atom_id res chain seq x y z
N MET A 1 -20.43 9.49 -30.96
CA MET A 1 -19.02 9.92 -30.97
C MET A 1 -18.19 8.80 -31.58
N ARG A 2 -17.15 9.10 -32.34
CA ARG A 2 -16.20 8.09 -32.85
C ARG A 2 -15.08 7.83 -31.84
N LYS A 3 -14.45 6.66 -31.90
CA LYS A 3 -13.29 6.24 -31.10
C LYS A 3 -12.16 7.27 -31.18
N SER A 4 -11.87 7.79 -32.37
CA SER A 4 -10.84 8.81 -32.55
C SER A 4 -11.15 10.09 -31.78
N GLU A 5 -12.41 10.52 -31.79
CA GLU A 5 -12.88 11.69 -31.04
C GLU A 5 -12.81 11.44 -29.54
N PHE A 6 -13.29 10.26 -29.10
CA PHE A 6 -13.25 9.85 -27.70
C PHE A 6 -11.82 9.85 -27.14
N LEU A 7 -10.88 9.21 -27.85
CA LEU A 7 -9.48 9.14 -27.43
C LEU A 7 -8.81 10.50 -27.47
N GLN A 8 -9.18 11.36 -28.42
CA GLN A 8 -8.66 12.72 -28.49
C GLN A 8 -9.15 13.55 -27.30
N GLU A 9 -10.45 13.54 -26.99
CA GLU A 9 -10.98 14.24 -25.82
C GLU A 9 -10.39 13.71 -24.50
N LEU A 10 -10.20 12.39 -24.39
CA LEU A 10 -9.56 11.77 -23.24
C LEU A 10 -8.09 12.23 -23.11
N LYS A 11 -7.35 12.27 -24.22
CA LYS A 11 -5.97 12.75 -24.25
C LYS A 11 -5.89 14.20 -23.81
N GLU A 12 -6.73 15.07 -24.37
CA GLU A 12 -6.75 16.50 -24.07
C GLU A 12 -7.08 16.76 -22.59
N ALA A 13 -8.00 15.99 -22.01
CA ALA A 13 -8.37 16.12 -20.61
C ALA A 13 -7.29 15.61 -19.64
N LEU A 14 -6.48 14.63 -20.05
CA LEU A 14 -5.39 14.06 -19.23
C LEU A 14 -4.06 14.77 -19.42
N GLN A 15 -3.85 15.41 -20.57
CA GLN A 15 -2.58 16.03 -20.92
C GLN A 15 -2.24 17.19 -19.97
N GLY A 16 -1.13 17.04 -19.23
CA GLY A 16 -0.67 18.04 -18.27
C GLY A 16 -1.26 17.88 -16.86
N GLU A 17 -2.27 17.04 -16.69
CA GLU A 17 -2.89 16.70 -15.40
C GLU A 17 -2.35 15.39 -14.81
N VAL A 18 -1.80 14.50 -15.65
CA VAL A 18 -1.21 13.22 -15.23
C VAL A 18 0.20 13.02 -15.83
N SER A 19 0.95 12.07 -15.27
CA SER A 19 2.26 11.68 -15.81
C SER A 19 2.13 11.08 -17.22
N GLY A 20 3.18 11.21 -18.03
CA GLY A 20 3.16 10.74 -19.42
C GLY A 20 2.89 9.23 -19.55
N GLY A 21 3.32 8.44 -18.56
CA GLY A 21 3.05 7.01 -18.47
C GLY A 21 1.56 6.72 -18.29
N VAL A 22 0.91 7.37 -17.32
CA VAL A 22 -0.53 7.22 -17.05
C VAL A 22 -1.36 7.64 -18.25
N LEU A 23 -1.00 8.75 -18.91
CA LEU A 23 -1.66 9.21 -20.13
C LEU A 23 -1.62 8.12 -21.22
N GLN A 24 -0.43 7.61 -21.54
CA GLN A 24 -0.26 6.60 -22.59
C GLN A 24 -0.96 5.29 -22.25
N GLU A 25 -0.87 4.85 -21.00
CA GLU A 25 -1.52 3.63 -20.53
C GLU A 25 -3.05 3.69 -20.70
N ASN A 26 -3.67 4.78 -20.27
CA ASN A 26 -5.11 4.97 -20.38
C ASN A 26 -5.55 5.06 -21.84
N LEU A 27 -4.86 5.82 -22.68
CA LEU A 27 -5.18 5.89 -24.11
C LEU A 27 -5.11 4.51 -24.78
N ARG A 28 -4.06 3.74 -24.49
CA ARG A 28 -3.90 2.38 -25.01
C ARG A 28 -5.00 1.45 -24.50
N TYR A 29 -5.40 1.57 -23.24
CA TYR A 29 -6.45 0.75 -22.64
C TYR A 29 -7.79 0.94 -23.36
N TYR A 30 -8.25 2.18 -23.49
CA TYR A 30 -9.52 2.48 -24.15
C TYR A 30 -9.48 2.21 -25.65
N ASP A 31 -8.34 2.47 -26.31
CA ASP A 31 -8.14 2.13 -27.73
C ASP A 31 -8.34 0.63 -27.97
N ASN A 32 -7.68 -0.20 -27.16
CA ASN A 32 -7.78 -1.66 -27.26
C ASN A 32 -9.17 -2.18 -26.91
N TYR A 33 -9.82 -1.61 -25.89
CA TYR A 33 -11.16 -2.04 -25.49
C TYR A 33 -12.18 -1.76 -26.59
N ILE A 34 -12.23 -0.51 -27.10
CA ILE A 34 -13.16 -0.14 -28.18
C ILE A 34 -12.88 -0.96 -29.44
N THR A 35 -11.60 -1.21 -29.76
CA THR A 35 -11.22 -2.03 -30.93
C THR A 35 -11.66 -3.48 -30.78
N GLN A 36 -11.54 -4.08 -29.60
CA GLN A 36 -11.98 -5.45 -29.36
C GLN A 36 -13.49 -5.59 -29.44
N GLU A 37 -14.24 -4.67 -28.82
CA GLU A 37 -15.70 -4.71 -28.83
C GLU A 37 -16.26 -4.48 -30.25
N THR A 38 -15.66 -3.58 -31.02
CA THR A 38 -16.04 -3.36 -32.42
C THR A 38 -15.66 -4.55 -33.32
N ALA A 39 -14.52 -5.19 -33.07
CA ALA A 39 -14.13 -6.42 -33.75
C ALA A 39 -15.08 -7.60 -33.43
N ALA A 40 -15.69 -7.60 -32.25
CA ALA A 40 -16.74 -8.55 -31.86
C ALA A 40 -18.11 -8.27 -32.52
N GLY A 41 -18.20 -7.25 -33.37
CA GLY A 41 -19.42 -6.91 -34.13
C GLY A 41 -20.33 -5.88 -33.47
N ARG A 42 -19.91 -5.28 -32.35
CA ARG A 42 -20.66 -4.18 -31.73
C ARG A 42 -20.41 -2.86 -32.48
N ARG A 43 -21.36 -1.93 -32.43
CA ARG A 43 -21.15 -0.60 -32.99
C ARG A 43 -20.30 0.22 -32.03
N GLU A 44 -19.35 0.95 -32.60
CA GLU A 44 -18.44 1.85 -31.89
C GLU A 44 -19.18 2.83 -30.97
N GLU A 45 -20.29 3.39 -31.44
CA GLU A 45 -21.13 4.32 -30.68
C GLU A 45 -21.76 3.65 -29.45
N ASP A 46 -22.28 2.42 -29.58
CA ASP A 46 -22.88 1.69 -28.45
C ASP A 46 -21.84 1.37 -27.37
N VAL A 47 -20.62 1.05 -27.79
CA VAL A 47 -19.49 0.77 -26.89
C VAL A 47 -19.07 2.04 -26.16
N ILE A 48 -18.97 3.16 -26.85
CA ILE A 48 -18.59 4.45 -26.24
C ILE A 48 -19.68 4.94 -25.29
N ASP A 49 -20.95 4.82 -25.66
CA ASP A 49 -22.07 5.23 -24.80
C ASP A 49 -22.13 4.40 -23.50
N GLU A 50 -21.74 3.12 -23.55
CA GLU A 50 -21.64 2.25 -22.38
C GLU A 50 -20.48 2.67 -21.44
N ILE A 51 -19.33 3.02 -22.01
CA ILE A 51 -18.16 3.48 -21.24
C ILE A 51 -18.41 4.87 -20.63
N GLY A 52 -19.14 5.72 -21.35
CA GLY A 52 -19.54 7.06 -20.91
C GLY A 52 -18.62 8.18 -21.40
N SER A 53 -18.70 9.35 -20.75
CA SER A 53 -18.00 10.55 -21.22
C SER A 53 -16.48 10.47 -20.99
N PRO A 54 -15.64 10.77 -22.01
CA PRO A 54 -14.18 10.77 -21.87
C PRO A 54 -13.69 11.74 -20.78
N ARG A 55 -14.40 12.86 -20.56
CA ARG A 55 -14.05 13.84 -19.53
C ARG A 55 -14.29 13.35 -18.10
N LEU A 56 -15.35 12.57 -17.88
CA LEU A 56 -15.61 11.98 -16.56
C LEU A 56 -14.59 10.89 -16.21
N ILE A 57 -14.21 10.13 -17.23
CA ILE A 57 -13.14 9.14 -17.12
C ILE A 57 -11.81 9.83 -16.80
N ALA A 58 -11.46 10.89 -17.55
CA ALA A 58 -10.26 11.68 -17.30
C ALA A 58 -10.22 12.20 -15.87
N ARG A 59 -11.32 12.78 -15.38
CA ARG A 59 -11.42 13.26 -13.99
C ARG A 59 -11.15 12.16 -12.97
N THR A 60 -11.73 10.99 -13.16
CA THR A 60 -11.52 9.85 -12.23
C THR A 60 -10.07 9.39 -12.23
N ILE A 61 -9.41 9.39 -13.40
CA ILE A 61 -7.99 9.06 -13.53
C ILE A 61 -7.13 10.12 -12.82
N ILE A 62 -7.41 11.41 -13.02
CA ILE A 62 -6.70 12.52 -12.39
C ILE A 62 -6.82 12.45 -10.86
N ASP A 63 -8.04 12.32 -10.35
CA ASP A 63 -8.32 12.20 -8.91
C ASP A 63 -7.57 10.99 -8.31
N SER A 64 -7.50 9.88 -9.06
CA SER A 64 -6.78 8.67 -8.65
C SER A 64 -5.26 8.83 -8.70
N SER A 65 -4.72 9.50 -9.73
CA SER A 65 -3.28 9.74 -9.88
C SER A 65 -2.78 10.72 -8.84
N GLU A 66 -3.55 11.77 -8.52
CA GLU A 66 -3.23 12.72 -7.45
C GLU A 66 -3.17 12.00 -6.09
N ALA A 67 -4.16 11.13 -5.80
CA ALA A 67 -4.16 10.32 -4.59
C ALA A 67 -3.00 9.32 -4.52
N ALA A 68 -2.48 8.87 -5.67
CA ALA A 68 -1.32 7.99 -5.78
C ALA A 68 0.03 8.76 -5.69
N GLY A 69 0.00 10.10 -5.72
CA GLY A 69 1.20 10.93 -5.74
C GLY A 69 1.90 10.98 -7.11
N ASP A 70 1.17 10.67 -8.18
CA ASP A 70 1.67 10.82 -9.55
C ASP A 70 1.71 12.31 -9.89
N VAL A 71 2.88 12.83 -10.26
CA VAL A 71 3.07 14.26 -10.54
C VAL A 71 3.17 14.45 -12.06
N PRO A 72 2.40 15.38 -12.66
CA PRO A 72 2.53 15.69 -14.08
C PRO A 72 3.95 16.17 -14.39
N GLU A 73 4.62 15.48 -15.29
CA GLU A 73 6.02 15.71 -15.62
C GLU A 73 6.17 16.96 -16.50
N GLN A 74 6.15 18.15 -15.89
CA GLN A 74 6.46 19.40 -16.60
C GLN A 74 7.98 19.59 -16.71
N GLY A 75 8.55 19.01 -17.77
CA GLY A 75 9.72 19.54 -18.47
C GLY A 75 11.08 19.42 -17.77
N SER A 76 11.96 18.63 -18.39
CA SER A 76 13.42 18.56 -18.19
C SER A 76 13.91 17.69 -17.03
N GLY A 77 14.14 16.42 -17.33
CA GLY A 77 14.96 15.56 -16.49
C GLY A 77 14.87 14.12 -16.96
N TYR A 78 15.85 13.69 -17.76
CA TYR A 78 16.15 12.29 -17.97
C TYR A 78 16.15 11.56 -16.62
N TYR A 79 15.09 10.81 -16.32
CA TYR A 79 15.11 9.80 -15.27
C TYR A 79 14.51 8.52 -15.83
N GLU A 80 15.45 7.72 -16.33
CA GLU A 80 15.52 6.30 -16.07
C GLU A 80 14.21 5.54 -16.24
N ASN A 81 14.05 5.09 -17.47
CA ASN A 81 13.45 3.81 -17.79
C ASN A 81 13.80 2.78 -16.69
N GLN A 82 12.92 2.65 -15.69
CA GLN A 82 12.79 1.44 -14.91
C GLN A 82 11.89 0.48 -15.70
N GLY A 83 12.22 0.31 -16.98
CA GLY A 83 11.97 -0.94 -17.66
C GLY A 83 12.80 -1.97 -16.93
N SER A 84 12.09 -2.91 -16.31
CA SER A 84 12.61 -4.18 -15.84
C SER A 84 13.59 -4.74 -16.86
N GLY A 85 14.88 -4.53 -16.58
CA GLY A 85 15.98 -4.91 -17.43
C GLY A 85 15.99 -6.43 -17.62
N TYR A 86 16.16 -6.82 -18.87
CA TYR A 86 16.72 -8.11 -19.25
C TYR A 86 18.06 -8.30 -18.53
N GLY A 87 18.01 -8.95 -17.36
CA GLY A 87 19.15 -9.49 -16.66
C GLY A 87 19.27 -10.96 -17.01
N GLN A 88 20.07 -11.27 -18.02
CA GLN A 88 20.56 -12.62 -18.22
C GLN A 88 21.53 -12.94 -17.08
N GLN A 89 21.07 -13.75 -16.13
CA GLN A 89 21.92 -14.46 -15.18
C GLN A 89 21.42 -15.90 -15.11
N GLU A 90 22.07 -16.75 -15.91
CA GLU A 90 22.16 -18.16 -15.63
C GLU A 90 22.96 -18.34 -14.34
N THR A 91 22.34 -18.84 -13.27
CA THR A 91 22.87 -19.90 -12.40
C THR A 91 21.85 -20.23 -11.32
N GLY A 92 21.55 -21.53 -11.21
CA GLY A 92 20.38 -22.05 -10.51
C GLY A 92 20.34 -21.82 -9.00
N SER A 93 19.12 -21.70 -8.48
CA SER A 93 18.58 -22.58 -7.46
C SER A 93 17.11 -22.22 -7.23
N SER A 94 16.26 -23.23 -7.24
CA SER A 94 14.83 -23.15 -6.95
C SER A 94 14.60 -22.54 -5.57
N GLY A 95 14.22 -21.25 -5.55
CA GLY A 95 13.72 -20.56 -4.37
C GLY A 95 12.55 -19.70 -4.82
N SER A 96 11.34 -20.22 -4.69
CA SER A 96 10.10 -19.47 -4.91
C SER A 96 10.00 -18.35 -3.87
N PHE A 97 10.72 -17.24 -4.09
CA PHE A 97 10.48 -15.99 -3.38
C PHE A 97 9.16 -15.42 -3.91
N ARG A 98 8.08 -15.75 -3.19
CA ARG A 98 6.79 -15.09 -3.36
C ARG A 98 7.00 -13.62 -3.00
N TYR A 99 7.05 -12.78 -4.03
CA TYR A 99 7.00 -11.34 -3.85
C TYR A 99 5.67 -11.00 -3.18
N PHE A 100 5.73 -10.68 -1.89
CA PHE A 100 4.58 -10.16 -1.16
C PHE A 100 4.37 -8.72 -1.63
N ASN A 101 3.24 -8.48 -2.30
CA ASN A 101 2.87 -7.14 -2.75
C ASN A 101 2.53 -6.27 -1.53
N LEU A 102 3.51 -5.49 -1.05
CA LEU A 102 3.45 -4.61 0.12
C LEU A 102 2.62 -3.34 -0.09
N ASN A 103 2.13 -3.09 -1.31
CA ASN A 103 1.44 -1.85 -1.69
C ASN A 103 -0.09 -1.87 -1.46
N LYS A 104 -0.64 -2.88 -0.79
CA LYS A 104 -2.09 -2.95 -0.50
C LYS A 104 -2.41 -2.35 0.87
N TRP A 105 -3.56 -1.67 0.99
CA TRP A 105 -4.04 -1.05 2.25
C TRP A 105 -4.04 -2.00 3.46
N TYR A 106 -4.21 -3.30 3.22
CA TYR A 106 -4.09 -4.36 4.23
C TYR A 106 -2.73 -4.41 4.94
N TRP A 107 -1.64 -4.00 4.30
CA TRP A 107 -0.31 -4.00 4.94
C TRP A 107 -0.18 -2.91 6.01
N LYS A 108 -0.83 -1.76 5.82
CA LYS A 108 -0.91 -0.72 6.86
C LYS A 108 -1.68 -1.23 8.08
N LEU A 109 -2.79 -1.95 7.84
CA LEU A 109 -3.59 -2.58 8.90
C LEU A 109 -2.80 -3.70 9.61
N LEU A 110 -2.10 -4.55 8.87
CA LEU A 110 -1.28 -5.63 9.42
C LEU A 110 -0.16 -5.09 10.32
N LEU A 111 0.55 -4.04 9.89
CA LEU A 111 1.57 -3.38 10.68
C LEU A 111 0.98 -2.85 12.00
N LEU A 112 -0.18 -2.17 11.92
CA LEU A 112 -0.88 -1.67 13.10
C LEU A 112 -1.27 -2.80 14.07
N VAL A 113 -1.79 -3.93 13.56
CA VAL A 113 -2.11 -5.10 14.38
C VAL A 113 -0.87 -5.67 15.07
N ILE A 114 0.25 -5.77 14.35
CA ILE A 114 1.51 -6.27 14.92
C ILE A 114 2.01 -5.34 16.04
N VAL A 115 1.94 -4.02 15.84
CA VAL A 115 2.33 -3.03 16.86
C VAL A 115 1.44 -3.12 18.10
N VAL A 116 0.13 -3.21 17.92
CA VAL A 116 -0.82 -3.36 19.04
C VAL A 116 -0.55 -4.67 19.79
N PHE A 117 -0.36 -5.77 19.07
CA PHE A 117 -0.04 -7.07 19.67
C PHE A 117 1.25 -7.02 20.48
N PHE A 118 2.30 -6.38 19.95
CA PHE A 118 3.55 -6.18 20.66
C PHE A 118 3.36 -5.34 21.93
N MET A 119 2.60 -4.24 21.85
CA MET A 119 2.29 -3.39 23.00
C MET A 119 1.57 -4.17 24.11
N VAL A 120 0.54 -4.95 23.75
CA VAL A 120 -0.20 -5.80 24.71
C VAL A 120 0.71 -6.84 25.35
N THR A 121 1.59 -7.45 24.57
CA THR A 121 2.57 -8.43 25.07
C THR A 121 3.48 -7.79 26.12
N VAL A 122 4.03 -6.61 25.84
CA VAL A 122 4.90 -5.87 26.77
C VAL A 122 4.17 -5.54 28.07
N ILE A 123 2.94 -5.00 27.99
CA ILE A 123 2.13 -4.68 29.18
C ILE A 123 1.86 -5.95 30.01
N THR A 124 1.53 -7.05 29.36
CA THR A 124 1.24 -8.33 30.03
C THR A 124 2.48 -8.90 30.73
N VAL A 125 3.66 -8.81 30.09
CA VAL A 125 4.92 -9.25 30.69
C VAL A 125 5.28 -8.38 31.90
N ILE A 126 5.19 -7.06 31.78
CA ILE A 126 5.47 -6.13 32.89
C ILE A 126 4.51 -6.38 34.06
N GLY A 127 3.21 -6.48 33.77
CA GLY A 127 2.18 -6.76 34.77
C GLY A 127 2.36 -8.14 35.42
N GLY A 128 2.71 -9.16 34.64
CA GLY A 128 2.97 -10.51 35.11
C GLY A 128 4.19 -10.58 36.03
N ILE A 129 5.29 -9.92 35.65
CA ILE A 129 6.49 -9.81 36.50
C ILE A 129 6.14 -9.07 37.80
N PHE A 130 5.40 -7.96 37.71
CA PHE A 130 4.98 -7.20 38.89
C PHE A 130 4.08 -8.02 39.82
N ALA A 131 3.13 -8.79 39.29
CA ALA A 131 2.28 -9.69 40.07
C ALA A 131 3.09 -10.80 40.75
N LEU A 132 4.09 -11.34 40.06
CA LEU A 132 5.01 -12.34 40.62
C LEU A 132 5.85 -11.73 41.74
N LEU A 133 6.38 -10.52 41.56
CA LEU A 133 7.05 -9.77 42.62
C LEU A 133 6.13 -9.53 43.82
N MET A 134 4.87 -9.12 43.63
CA MET A 134 3.89 -8.95 44.71
C MET A 134 3.64 -10.26 45.49
N ARG A 135 3.60 -11.41 44.80
CA ARG A 135 3.42 -12.71 45.45
C ARG A 135 4.59 -13.06 46.37
N PHE A 136 5.81 -12.71 45.99
CA PHE A 136 7.00 -12.92 46.83
C PHE A 136 7.29 -11.76 47.78
N ALA A 137 6.75 -10.57 47.53
CA ALA A 137 6.95 -9.39 48.37
C ALA A 137 6.42 -9.63 49.79
N GLY A 138 5.27 -10.27 49.94
CA GLY A 138 4.70 -10.63 51.24
C GLY A 138 5.67 -11.39 52.16
N PRO A 139 6.16 -12.59 51.77
CA PRO A 139 7.11 -13.34 52.60
C PRO A 139 8.46 -12.63 52.77
N ILE A 140 8.96 -11.92 51.75
CA ILE A 140 10.22 -11.16 51.85
C ILE A 140 10.08 -10.04 52.90
N ILE A 141 8.98 -9.28 52.87
CA ILE A 141 8.69 -8.23 53.85
C ILE A 141 8.55 -8.82 55.25
N LEU A 142 7.86 -9.96 55.40
CA LEU A 142 7.70 -10.64 56.70
C LEU A 142 9.06 -11.01 57.32
N ILE A 143 9.96 -11.61 56.55
CA ILE A 143 11.30 -11.98 57.01
C ILE A 143 12.11 -10.73 57.39
N TRP A 144 12.03 -9.68 56.58
CA TRP A 144 12.68 -8.41 56.88
C TRP A 144 12.15 -7.75 58.16
N LEU A 145 10.84 -7.82 58.41
CA LEU A 145 10.18 -7.30 59.61
C LEU A 145 10.62 -8.09 60.86
N ILE A 146 10.70 -9.43 60.77
CA ILE A 146 11.21 -10.28 61.86
C ILE A 146 12.69 -9.95 62.14
N TYR A 147 13.52 -9.81 61.11
CA TYR A 147 14.93 -9.43 61.27
C TYR A 147 15.09 -8.07 61.95
N THR A 148 14.34 -7.06 61.50
CA THR A 148 14.39 -5.70 62.07
C THR A 148 13.88 -5.68 63.51
N PHE A 149 12.82 -6.43 63.83
CA PHE A 149 12.30 -6.56 65.19
C PHE A 149 13.31 -7.21 66.14
N ILE A 150 13.92 -8.33 65.75
CA ILE A 150 14.94 -9.02 66.57
C ILE A 150 16.19 -8.16 66.75
N LYS A 151 16.63 -7.46 65.69
CA LYS A 151 17.75 -6.52 65.78
C LYS A 151 17.42 -5.31 66.66
N GLY A 152 16.18 -4.83 66.62
CA GLY A 152 15.70 -3.74 67.47
C GLY A 152 15.66 -4.09 68.96
N MET A 153 15.31 -5.34 69.29
CA MET A 153 15.32 -5.83 70.69
C MET A 153 16.72 -6.13 71.26
N ARG A 154 17.75 -6.23 70.41
CA ARG A 154 19.14 -6.48 70.82
C ARG A 154 19.97 -5.19 71.03
N ARG A 155 19.36 -4.02 70.86
CA ARG A 155 19.88 -2.73 71.31
C ARG A 155 19.16 -2.32 72.58
#